data_AF-A0A2M8AYK6-F1
#
_entry.id   AF-A0A2M8AYK6-F1
#
_cell.length_a   1.000
_cell.length_b   1.000
_cell.length_c   1.000
_cell.angle_alpha   90.00
_cell.angle_beta   90.00
_cell.angle_gamma   90.00
#
_symmetry.space_group_name_H-M   'P 1'
#
loop_
_entity.id
_entity.type
_entity.pdbx_description
1 polymer ?
#
loop_
_entity_poly.entity_id
_entity_poly.type
_entity_poly.pdbx_seq_one_letter_code
_entity_poly.pdbx_strand_id
1 'polypeptide(L)'
;MTSYVELVRHRLEERSENLLVNLDELPEAQLRYTMRIFGDCLDEETGGKMLEGYSEHLHEKELREFAKTFVPAYAKYAVAELEEKKKDGERFEPPFLTREEYQEMAVREKWPRIAEHLSEVDPLQLRREVARAAMLFRPYMLSDPGFNEGVVEFSLYYDLLARLTPVPDAKLRETAVELASRIAQAVAAGATSEGEERLREIRGKVAALAGLPADPETLLGSPMEKYPREMPAEFRLRDLARTLASMSLKDLRLTAMVHLDLLTAEEIRRFVSPFFAKYPSFFEMPSKGLRDLILAVAEGVGDRTIAYFVDRYGTGRMAMTKPVDYIVWKLMPMEDRIAMLRNDNERMDAAMMSRHLARVLHSGTELVLSDVGRQIALLTDDGFEADHGEILKRLGGDGGERVKRLYDVVTLSLARAAGERGEDRMETYRAMRKAVADAAGISPREHGGEGRKG
;
A
#
# COMPACT_ATOMS: atom_id res chain seq x y z
N MET A 1 -45.71 14.77 10.83
CA MET A 1 -44.31 14.98 10.39
C MET A 1 -43.54 13.79 10.90
N THR A 2 -42.81 13.09 10.03
CA THR A 2 -41.88 12.02 10.42
C THR A 2 -40.81 12.62 11.33
N SER A 3 -40.55 12.04 12.49
CA SER A 3 -39.49 12.50 13.41
C SER A 3 -38.10 12.34 12.76
N TYR A 4 -37.09 13.09 13.22
CA TYR A 4 -35.72 12.94 12.70
C TYR A 4 -35.22 11.49 12.85
N VAL A 5 -35.51 10.89 14.01
CA VAL A 5 -35.12 9.51 14.32
C VAL A 5 -35.73 8.52 13.33
N GLU A 6 -37.01 8.66 13.00
CA GLU A 6 -37.66 7.79 12.00
C GLU A 6 -37.08 7.96 10.60
N LEU A 7 -36.76 9.20 10.21
CA LEU A 7 -36.16 9.48 8.90
C LEU A 7 -34.76 8.88 8.78
N VAL A 8 -33.92 9.04 9.81
CA VAL A 8 -32.57 8.48 9.80
C VAL A 8 -32.59 6.96 9.92
N ARG A 9 -33.49 6.38 10.74
CA ARG A 9 -33.70 4.92 10.81
C ARG A 9 -34.01 4.35 9.42
N HIS A 10 -35.00 4.91 8.73
CA HIS A 10 -35.38 4.47 7.39
C HIS A 10 -34.21 4.57 6.40
N ARG A 11 -33.46 5.68 6.43
CA ARG A 11 -32.27 5.86 5.58
C ARG A 11 -31.20 4.80 5.85
N LEU A 12 -30.93 4.47 7.11
CA LEU A 12 -29.95 3.43 7.48
C LEU A 12 -30.38 2.04 7.02
N GLU A 13 -31.67 1.72 7.19
CA GLU A 13 -32.27 0.47 6.72
C GLU A 13 -32.23 0.38 5.19
N GLU A 14 -32.66 1.41 4.48
CA GLU A 14 -32.59 1.50 3.01
C GLU A 14 -31.15 1.43 2.49
N ARG A 15 -30.18 2.10 3.15
CA ARG A 15 -28.75 2.02 2.77
C ARG A 15 -28.27 0.57 2.88
N SER A 16 -28.61 -0.13 3.95
CA SER A 16 -28.29 -1.54 4.14
C SER A 16 -28.94 -2.42 3.07
N GLU A 17 -30.24 -2.29 2.83
CA GLU A 17 -30.97 -3.05 1.81
C GLU A 17 -30.39 -2.83 0.41
N ASN A 18 -30.16 -1.57 0.03
CA ASN A 18 -29.60 -1.23 -1.27
C ASN A 18 -28.19 -1.80 -1.45
N LEU A 19 -27.34 -1.75 -0.43
CA LEU A 19 -25.99 -2.36 -0.48
C LEU A 19 -26.07 -3.88 -0.64
N LEU A 20 -27.00 -4.54 0.03
CA LEU A 20 -27.17 -6.00 -0.03
C LEU A 20 -27.72 -6.46 -1.38
N VAL A 21 -28.70 -5.74 -1.94
CA VAL A 21 -29.27 -6.06 -3.26
C VAL A 21 -28.23 -5.94 -4.35
N ASN A 22 -27.39 -4.90 -4.30
CA ASN A 22 -26.36 -4.66 -5.29
C ASN A 22 -25.03 -5.33 -4.96
N LEU A 23 -24.98 -6.13 -3.89
CA LEU A 23 -23.72 -6.56 -3.31
C LEU A 23 -22.88 -7.27 -4.36
N ASP A 24 -23.42 -8.21 -5.14
CA ASP A 24 -22.70 -8.98 -6.15
C ASP A 24 -22.09 -8.14 -7.30
N GLU A 25 -22.59 -6.91 -7.51
CA GLU A 25 -22.13 -6.01 -8.56
C GLU A 25 -21.04 -5.03 -8.08
N LEU A 26 -20.86 -4.88 -6.76
CA LEU A 26 -19.88 -3.95 -6.21
C LEU A 26 -18.44 -4.45 -6.48
N PRO A 27 -17.56 -3.63 -7.08
CA PRO A 27 -16.14 -3.95 -7.24
C PRO A 27 -15.42 -3.99 -5.88
N GLU A 28 -14.27 -4.68 -5.83
CA GLU A 28 -13.46 -4.83 -4.62
C GLU A 28 -13.20 -3.51 -3.88
N ALA A 29 -12.90 -2.43 -4.62
CA ALA A 29 -12.66 -1.12 -4.03
C ALA A 29 -13.90 -0.56 -3.30
N GLN A 30 -15.11 -0.72 -3.86
CA GLN A 30 -16.33 -0.25 -3.20
C GLN A 30 -16.71 -1.12 -1.99
N LEU A 31 -16.45 -2.43 -2.04
CA LEU A 31 -16.60 -3.30 -0.86
C LEU A 31 -15.70 -2.82 0.29
N ARG A 32 -14.41 -2.59 0.01
CA ARG A 32 -13.47 -2.08 1.02
C ARG A 32 -13.92 -0.71 1.55
N TYR A 33 -14.31 0.19 0.66
CA TYR A 33 -14.77 1.52 1.04
C TYR A 33 -15.99 1.47 1.97
N THR A 34 -16.94 0.58 1.69
CA THR A 34 -18.11 0.33 2.57
C THR A 34 -17.67 -0.10 3.97
N MET A 35 -16.73 -1.04 4.09
CA MET A 35 -16.23 -1.49 5.39
C MET A 35 -15.49 -0.37 6.14
N ARG A 36 -14.78 0.49 5.41
CA ARG A 36 -14.07 1.65 5.97
C ARG A 36 -15.00 2.70 6.55
N ILE A 37 -16.04 3.10 5.80
CA ILE A 37 -17.04 4.07 6.25
C ILE A 37 -17.69 3.55 7.54
N PHE A 38 -18.24 2.34 7.50
CA PHE A 38 -18.97 1.76 8.61
C PHE A 38 -18.06 1.44 9.79
N GLY A 39 -16.86 0.91 9.55
CA GLY A 39 -15.86 0.64 10.58
C GLY A 39 -15.40 1.91 11.30
N ASP A 40 -15.30 3.04 10.59
CA ASP A 40 -14.99 4.32 11.21
C ASP A 40 -16.15 4.90 12.04
N CYS A 41 -17.35 4.32 11.92
CA CYS A 41 -18.51 4.65 12.74
C CYS A 41 -18.73 3.68 13.91
N LEU A 42 -17.80 2.74 14.17
CA LEU A 42 -17.87 1.84 15.33
C LEU A 42 -17.07 2.39 16.50
N ASP A 43 -17.54 2.13 17.73
CA ASP A 43 -16.69 2.24 18.92
C ASP A 43 -15.62 1.12 18.96
N GLU A 44 -14.66 1.22 19.88
CA GLU A 44 -13.53 0.29 19.96
C GLU A 44 -13.95 -1.16 20.25
N GLU A 45 -14.91 -1.37 21.15
CA GLU A 45 -15.37 -2.70 21.54
C GLU A 45 -16.18 -3.36 20.43
N THR A 46 -17.15 -2.63 19.88
CA THR A 46 -18.00 -3.09 18.79
C THR A 46 -17.18 -3.31 17.52
N GLY A 47 -16.24 -2.41 17.24
CA GLY A 47 -15.30 -2.53 16.13
C GLY A 47 -14.48 -3.82 16.22
N GLY A 48 -13.90 -4.11 17.38
CA GLY A 48 -13.12 -5.34 17.60
C GLY A 48 -13.91 -6.63 17.37
N LYS A 49 -15.23 -6.62 17.65
CA LYS A 49 -16.11 -7.78 17.42
C LYS A 49 -16.62 -7.87 15.98
N MET A 50 -17.14 -6.77 15.43
CA MET A 50 -17.77 -6.77 14.11
C MET A 50 -16.76 -6.89 12.97
N LEU A 51 -15.52 -6.42 13.17
CA LEU A 51 -14.45 -6.53 12.19
C LEU A 51 -13.54 -7.75 12.42
N GLU A 52 -13.94 -8.68 13.29
CA GLU A 52 -13.19 -9.91 13.51
C GLU A 52 -13.08 -10.72 12.21
N GLY A 53 -11.85 -11.08 11.83
CA GLY A 53 -11.56 -11.80 10.58
C GLY A 53 -11.61 -10.95 9.31
N TYR A 54 -11.91 -9.65 9.42
CA TYR A 54 -11.80 -8.71 8.30
C TYR A 54 -10.34 -8.39 7.99
N SER A 55 -10.03 -8.32 6.69
CA SER A 55 -8.79 -7.72 6.18
C SER A 55 -9.05 -7.17 4.79
N GLU A 56 -8.45 -6.03 4.47
CA GLU A 56 -8.46 -5.49 3.11
C GLU A 56 -7.70 -6.38 2.09
N HIS A 57 -6.94 -7.35 2.59
CA HIS A 57 -6.25 -8.37 1.81
C HIS A 57 -7.07 -9.65 1.60
N LEU A 58 -8.30 -9.71 2.13
CA LEU A 58 -9.25 -10.74 1.72
C LEU A 58 -9.52 -10.62 0.20
N HIS A 59 -9.75 -11.75 -0.45
CA HIS A 59 -10.19 -11.75 -1.83
C HIS A 59 -11.61 -11.19 -1.97
N GLU A 60 -11.95 -10.69 -3.15
CA GLU A 60 -13.27 -10.12 -3.44
C GLU A 60 -14.43 -11.00 -2.97
N LYS A 61 -14.39 -12.32 -3.26
CA LYS A 61 -15.44 -13.25 -2.80
C LYS A 61 -15.57 -13.29 -1.27
N GLU A 62 -14.46 -13.25 -0.55
CA GLU A 62 -14.45 -13.28 0.91
C GLU A 62 -14.88 -11.94 1.50
N LEU A 63 -14.45 -10.83 0.91
CA LEU A 63 -14.94 -9.50 1.24
C LEU A 63 -16.46 -9.42 1.07
N ARG A 64 -16.98 -10.03 -0.01
CA ARG A 64 -18.41 -10.08 -0.30
C ARG A 64 -19.17 -10.91 0.73
N GLU A 65 -18.68 -12.11 1.07
CA GLU A 65 -19.28 -12.94 2.13
C GLU A 65 -19.22 -12.24 3.50
N PHE A 66 -18.12 -11.57 3.81
CA PHE A 66 -18.00 -10.76 5.02
C PHE A 66 -19.05 -9.64 5.04
N ALA A 67 -19.16 -8.87 3.94
CA ALA A 67 -20.12 -7.77 3.81
C ALA A 67 -21.58 -8.21 3.98
N LYS A 68 -21.96 -9.41 3.51
CA LYS A 68 -23.31 -9.98 3.72
C LYS A 68 -23.71 -10.06 5.19
N THR A 69 -22.74 -10.30 6.07
CA THR A 69 -22.97 -10.40 7.52
C THR A 69 -22.75 -9.07 8.23
N PHE A 70 -21.74 -8.32 7.81
CA PHE A 70 -21.34 -7.07 8.44
C PHE A 70 -22.33 -5.93 8.21
N VAL A 71 -22.81 -5.72 6.97
CA VAL A 71 -23.70 -4.59 6.64
C VAL A 71 -25.01 -4.61 7.44
N PRO A 72 -25.75 -5.74 7.54
CA PRO A 72 -26.94 -5.80 8.40
C PRO A 72 -26.63 -5.61 9.90
N ALA A 73 -25.48 -6.13 10.36
CA ALA A 73 -25.08 -6.00 11.76
C ALA A 73 -24.76 -4.55 12.12
N TYR A 74 -24.03 -3.85 11.24
CA TYR A 74 -23.75 -2.42 11.36
C TYR A 74 -25.03 -1.59 11.36
N ALA A 75 -25.95 -1.83 10.42
CA ALA A 75 -27.20 -1.08 10.34
C ALA A 75 -28.02 -1.17 11.65
N LYS A 76 -28.10 -2.36 12.24
CA LYS A 76 -28.74 -2.56 13.56
C LYS A 76 -28.03 -1.79 14.66
N TYR A 77 -26.70 -1.80 14.68
CA TYR A 77 -25.91 -1.02 15.64
C TYR A 77 -26.15 0.48 15.47
N ALA A 78 -26.10 1.01 14.25
CA ALA A 78 -26.30 2.44 13.98
C ALA A 78 -27.70 2.92 14.36
N VAL A 79 -28.73 2.10 14.11
CA VAL A 79 -30.11 2.39 14.56
C VAL A 79 -30.21 2.37 16.09
N ALA A 80 -29.60 1.38 16.75
CA ALA A 80 -29.62 1.31 18.22
C ALA A 80 -28.87 2.50 18.85
N GLU A 81 -27.74 2.91 18.27
CA GLU A 81 -27.02 4.11 18.71
C GLU A 81 -27.90 5.36 18.55
N LEU A 82 -28.55 5.53 17.39
CA LEU A 82 -29.45 6.64 17.13
C LEU A 82 -30.59 6.70 18.16
N GLU A 83 -31.26 5.59 18.42
CA GLU A 83 -32.36 5.53 19.37
C GLU A 83 -31.92 5.89 20.78
N GLU A 84 -30.77 5.36 21.23
CA GLU A 84 -30.23 5.67 22.56
C GLU A 84 -29.79 7.13 22.68
N LYS A 85 -29.09 7.66 21.67
CA LYS A 85 -28.61 9.05 21.66
C LYS A 85 -29.74 10.07 21.60
N LYS A 86 -30.86 9.73 20.96
CA LYS A 86 -32.02 10.62 20.77
C LYS A 86 -33.20 10.33 21.70
N LYS A 87 -33.08 9.38 22.64
CA LYS A 87 -34.17 8.98 23.55
C LYS A 87 -34.80 10.13 24.32
N ASP A 88 -33.99 11.14 24.68
CA ASP A 88 -34.38 12.30 25.47
C ASP A 88 -34.52 13.58 24.61
N GLY A 89 -34.54 13.44 23.28
CA GLY A 89 -34.72 14.54 22.32
C GLY A 89 -33.66 14.62 21.23
N GLU A 90 -34.00 15.34 20.16
CA GLU A 90 -33.18 15.52 18.94
C GLU A 90 -32.06 16.57 19.15
N ARG A 91 -31.08 16.25 20.01
CA ARG A 91 -29.92 17.11 20.29
C ARG A 91 -28.73 16.77 19.40
N PHE A 92 -27.91 17.76 19.07
CA PHE A 92 -26.78 17.65 18.12
C PHE A 92 -25.45 18.16 18.71
N GLU A 93 -25.25 17.92 20.00
CA GLU A 93 -24.04 18.23 20.77
C GLU A 93 -23.34 16.92 21.21
N PRO A 94 -22.01 16.91 21.40
CA PRO A 94 -21.18 15.71 21.58
C PRO A 94 -21.53 14.55 22.51
N PRO A 95 -22.36 14.62 23.58
CA PRO A 95 -22.85 13.38 24.18
C PRO A 95 -24.00 12.75 23.37
N PHE A 96 -24.74 13.52 22.57
CA PHE A 96 -25.94 13.09 21.83
C PHE A 96 -25.72 12.89 20.33
N LEU A 97 -24.53 13.20 19.82
CA LEU A 97 -24.18 12.87 18.43
C LEU A 97 -23.92 11.36 18.27
N THR A 98 -24.51 10.76 17.24
CA THR A 98 -24.14 9.41 16.77
C THR A 98 -22.85 9.47 15.97
N ARG A 99 -22.19 8.33 15.74
CA ARG A 99 -20.99 8.28 14.89
C ARG A 99 -21.28 8.67 13.44
N GLU A 100 -22.45 8.24 12.92
CA GLU A 100 -22.93 8.64 11.59
C GLU A 100 -23.11 10.15 11.50
N GLU A 101 -23.69 10.81 12.51
CA GLU A 101 -23.83 12.27 12.51
C GLU A 101 -22.48 13.00 12.55
N TYR A 102 -21.47 12.46 13.26
CA TYR A 102 -20.11 12.98 13.19
C TYR A 102 -19.52 12.88 11.78
N GLN A 103 -19.81 11.79 11.06
CA GLN A 103 -19.32 11.58 9.70
C GLN A 103 -20.08 12.45 8.68
N GLU A 104 -21.38 12.64 8.83
CA GLU A 104 -22.18 13.45 7.89
C GLU A 104 -22.03 14.97 8.09
N MET A 105 -21.53 15.41 9.24
CA MET A 105 -21.43 16.84 9.55
C MET A 105 -20.15 17.48 8.99
N ALA A 106 -20.32 18.58 8.25
CA ALA A 106 -19.21 19.38 7.74
C ALA A 106 -18.31 19.89 8.87
N VAL A 107 -17.00 19.99 8.60
CA VAL A 107 -15.97 20.36 9.59
C VAL A 107 -16.28 21.69 10.28
N ARG A 108 -16.70 22.71 9.51
CA ARG A 108 -17.05 24.04 10.03
C ARG A 108 -18.22 24.01 11.02
N GLU A 109 -19.11 23.03 10.90
CA GLU A 109 -20.28 22.85 11.76
C GLU A 109 -19.91 21.99 12.98
N LYS A 110 -19.09 20.97 12.76
CA LYS A 110 -18.71 19.98 13.76
C LYS A 110 -17.74 20.51 14.82
N TRP A 111 -16.69 21.22 14.41
CA TRP A 111 -15.62 21.64 15.33
C TRP A 111 -16.03 22.63 16.44
N PRO A 112 -16.93 23.62 16.20
CA PRO A 112 -17.46 24.45 17.28
C PRO A 112 -18.13 23.62 18.39
N ARG A 113 -18.93 22.62 18.02
CA ARG A 113 -19.62 21.73 18.97
C ARG A 113 -18.65 20.86 19.76
N ILE A 114 -17.63 20.32 19.08
CA ILE A 114 -16.53 19.59 19.74
C ILE A 114 -15.82 20.48 20.75
N ALA A 115 -15.56 21.74 20.41
CA ALA A 115 -14.85 22.66 21.29
C ALA A 115 -15.65 23.00 22.55
N GLU A 116 -16.96 23.24 22.40
CA GLU A 116 -17.87 23.57 23.51
C GLU A 116 -18.07 22.41 24.49
N HIS A 117 -18.11 21.17 23.97
CA HIS A 117 -18.36 19.95 24.76
C HIS A 117 -17.16 19.00 24.80
N LEU A 118 -15.94 19.55 24.73
CA LEU A 118 -14.75 18.74 24.51
C LEU A 118 -14.62 17.59 25.51
N SER A 119 -14.86 17.84 26.80
CA SER A 119 -14.80 16.83 27.88
C SER A 119 -15.73 15.63 27.67
N GLU A 120 -16.80 15.82 26.91
CA GLU A 120 -17.85 14.82 26.66
C GLU A 120 -17.57 14.01 25.38
N VAL A 121 -16.62 14.46 24.56
CA VAL A 121 -16.19 13.73 23.36
C VAL A 121 -15.39 12.49 23.78
N ASP A 122 -15.84 11.34 23.28
CA ASP A 122 -15.16 10.05 23.40
C ASP A 122 -13.72 10.13 22.83
N PRO A 123 -12.70 9.57 23.51
CA PRO A 123 -11.31 9.66 23.08
C PRO A 123 -11.04 9.13 21.66
N LEU A 124 -11.67 8.01 21.25
CA LEU A 124 -11.49 7.48 19.91
C LEU A 124 -12.07 8.43 18.85
N GLN A 125 -13.25 9.00 19.10
CA GLN A 125 -13.81 10.03 18.22
C GLN A 125 -12.90 11.23 18.10
N LEU A 126 -12.38 11.73 19.23
CA LEU A 126 -11.50 12.88 19.20
C LEU A 126 -10.25 12.59 18.37
N ARG A 127 -9.69 11.37 18.44
CA ARG A 127 -8.58 10.94 17.58
C ARG A 127 -8.97 10.95 16.10
N ARG A 128 -10.15 10.44 15.74
CA ARG A 128 -10.69 10.48 14.37
C ARG A 128 -10.82 11.90 13.84
N GLU A 129 -11.36 12.81 14.64
CA GLU A 129 -11.52 14.21 14.24
C GLU A 129 -10.17 14.93 14.10
N VAL A 130 -9.23 14.67 15.00
CA VAL A 130 -7.85 15.18 14.90
C VAL A 130 -7.16 14.62 13.65
N ALA A 131 -7.29 13.33 13.35
CA ALA A 131 -6.76 12.71 12.14
C ALA A 131 -7.39 13.33 10.86
N ARG A 132 -8.70 13.57 10.87
CA ARG A 132 -9.41 14.29 9.78
C ARG A 132 -8.88 15.70 9.57
N ALA A 133 -8.57 16.43 10.64
CA ALA A 133 -8.01 17.77 10.52
C ALA A 133 -6.66 17.78 9.77
N ALA A 134 -5.85 16.72 9.88
CA ALA A 134 -4.62 16.57 9.09
C ALA A 134 -4.87 16.39 7.59
N MET A 135 -6.08 16.02 7.18
CA MET A 135 -6.48 15.78 5.79
C MET A 135 -7.15 16.99 5.14
N LEU A 136 -7.25 18.13 5.84
CA LEU A 136 -7.78 19.37 5.29
C LEU A 136 -6.77 20.02 4.34
N PHE A 137 -6.78 19.59 3.08
CA PHE A 137 -5.84 20.08 2.05
C PHE A 137 -6.34 21.32 1.33
N ARG A 138 -7.66 21.51 1.24
CA ARG A 138 -8.27 22.60 0.47
C ARG A 138 -9.39 23.28 1.25
N PRO A 139 -9.56 24.63 1.16
CA PRO A 139 -10.56 25.36 1.93
C PRO A 139 -12.01 24.87 1.76
N TYR A 140 -12.40 24.40 0.57
CA TYR A 140 -13.77 23.91 0.35
C TYR A 140 -14.13 22.70 1.24
N MET A 141 -13.14 21.90 1.65
CA MET A 141 -13.33 20.72 2.51
C MET A 141 -13.90 21.08 3.89
N LEU A 142 -13.71 22.33 4.34
CA LEU A 142 -14.28 22.82 5.60
C LEU A 142 -15.81 22.83 5.58
N SER A 143 -16.41 23.00 4.40
CA SER A 143 -17.86 23.09 4.21
C SER A 143 -18.46 21.86 3.54
N ASP A 144 -17.65 20.88 3.15
CA ASP A 144 -18.08 19.69 2.43
C ASP A 144 -18.49 18.58 3.41
N PRO A 145 -19.78 18.19 3.47
CA PRO A 145 -20.23 17.05 4.28
C PRO A 145 -19.58 15.73 3.85
N GLY A 146 -19.28 15.58 2.56
CA GLY A 146 -18.67 14.36 2.00
C GLY A 146 -17.18 14.20 2.34
N PHE A 147 -16.54 15.24 2.89
CA PHE A 147 -15.12 15.19 3.26
C PHE A 147 -14.83 14.05 4.24
N ASN A 148 -15.67 13.85 5.26
CA ASN A 148 -15.37 12.89 6.33
C ASN A 148 -15.44 11.43 5.87
N GLU A 149 -16.29 11.11 4.90
CA GLU A 149 -16.29 9.81 4.21
C GLU A 149 -15.10 9.75 3.24
N GLY A 150 -14.86 10.81 2.46
CA GLY A 150 -13.77 10.84 1.48
C GLY A 150 -12.37 10.64 2.09
N VAL A 151 -12.11 11.09 3.32
CA VAL A 151 -10.80 10.86 3.96
C VAL A 151 -10.52 9.38 4.22
N VAL A 152 -11.55 8.56 4.42
CA VAL A 152 -11.35 7.14 4.74
C VAL A 152 -10.90 6.35 3.50
N GLU A 153 -10.97 6.91 2.29
CA GLU A 153 -10.37 6.32 1.09
C GLU A 153 -8.84 6.22 1.17
N PHE A 154 -8.19 7.05 1.99
CA PHE A 154 -6.74 7.18 1.99
C PHE A 154 -6.11 6.47 3.19
N SER A 155 -5.15 5.58 2.93
CA SER A 155 -4.38 4.86 3.97
C SER A 155 -3.69 5.80 4.97
N LEU A 156 -3.36 7.02 4.55
CA LEU A 156 -2.79 8.06 5.41
C LEU A 156 -3.67 8.38 6.63
N TYR A 157 -5.01 8.35 6.49
CA TYR A 157 -5.93 8.55 7.60
C TYR A 157 -5.74 7.48 8.69
N TYR A 158 -5.58 6.22 8.30
CA TYR A 158 -5.36 5.13 9.24
C TYR A 158 -3.95 5.15 9.84
N ASP A 159 -2.93 5.55 9.07
CA ASP A 159 -1.58 5.77 9.60
C ASP A 159 -1.58 6.85 10.70
N LEU A 160 -2.31 7.96 10.47
CA LEU A 160 -2.51 9.02 11.46
C LEU A 160 -3.22 8.50 12.71
N LEU A 161 -4.31 7.75 12.57
CA LEU A 161 -5.02 7.13 13.70
C LEU A 161 -4.12 6.21 14.52
N ALA A 162 -3.38 5.32 13.88
CA ALA A 162 -2.45 4.42 14.54
C ALA A 162 -1.37 5.20 15.31
N ARG A 163 -0.85 6.28 14.74
CA ARG A 163 0.15 7.14 15.37
C ARG A 163 -0.40 8.03 16.49
N LEU A 164 -1.68 8.38 16.44
CA LEU A 164 -2.38 9.12 17.50
C LEU A 164 -2.85 8.21 18.65
N THR A 165 -2.89 6.90 18.46
CA THR A 165 -3.26 5.92 19.50
C THR A 165 -2.40 6.05 20.77
N PRO A 166 -1.05 6.08 20.70
CA PRO A 166 -0.21 6.24 21.90
C PRO A 166 -0.23 7.64 22.52
N VAL A 167 -0.89 8.63 21.89
CA VAL A 167 -0.97 10.00 22.41
C VAL A 167 -1.93 10.04 23.60
N PRO A 168 -1.51 10.58 24.76
CA PRO A 168 -2.38 10.70 25.94
C PRO A 168 -3.61 11.58 25.66
N ASP A 169 -4.77 11.17 26.18
CA ASP A 169 -6.05 11.89 25.99
C ASP A 169 -5.97 13.36 26.41
N ALA A 170 -5.25 13.67 27.50
CA ALA A 170 -5.06 15.04 27.94
C ALA A 170 -4.36 15.91 26.88
N LYS A 171 -3.33 15.36 26.21
CA LYS A 171 -2.60 16.06 25.15
C LYS A 171 -3.44 16.19 23.87
N LEU A 172 -4.24 15.18 23.57
CA LEU A 172 -5.19 15.20 22.47
C LEU A 172 -6.24 16.31 22.66
N ARG A 173 -6.79 16.44 23.88
CA ARG A 173 -7.75 17.49 24.25
C ARG A 173 -7.12 18.89 24.16
N GLU A 174 -5.92 19.08 24.69
CA GLU A 174 -5.17 20.34 24.55
C GLU A 174 -5.00 20.74 23.07
N THR A 175 -4.59 19.76 22.24
CA THR A 175 -4.42 19.97 20.80
C THR A 175 -5.75 20.33 20.14
N ALA A 176 -6.85 19.66 20.51
CA ALA A 176 -8.17 19.91 19.95
C ALA A 176 -8.68 21.34 20.21
N VAL A 177 -8.41 21.91 21.39
CA VAL A 177 -8.75 23.32 21.69
C VAL A 177 -8.07 24.26 20.70
N GLU A 178 -6.78 24.06 20.47
CA GLU A 178 -6.04 24.90 19.54
C GLU A 178 -6.44 24.66 18.07
N LEU A 179 -6.78 23.41 17.70
CA LEU A 179 -7.30 23.09 16.38
C LEU A 179 -8.65 23.76 16.13
N ALA A 180 -9.56 23.76 17.11
CA ALA A 180 -10.85 24.43 16.98
C ALA A 180 -10.69 25.93 16.65
N SER A 181 -9.77 26.62 17.33
CA SER A 181 -9.47 28.02 17.06
C SER A 181 -8.94 28.23 15.63
N ARG A 182 -7.99 27.38 15.19
CA ARG A 182 -7.41 27.47 13.83
C ARG A 182 -8.42 27.13 12.74
N ILE A 183 -9.30 26.17 12.99
CA ILE A 183 -10.38 25.80 12.06
C ILE A 183 -11.35 26.96 11.93
N ALA A 184 -11.75 27.61 13.03
CA ALA A 184 -12.60 28.80 12.98
C ALA A 184 -11.94 29.93 12.16
N GLN A 185 -10.63 30.14 12.32
CA GLN A 185 -9.87 31.11 11.51
C GLN A 185 -9.83 30.72 10.02
N ALA A 186 -9.60 29.45 9.71
CA ALA A 186 -9.59 28.95 8.32
C ALA A 186 -10.97 29.10 7.66
N VAL A 187 -12.05 28.84 8.41
CA VAL A 187 -13.43 29.05 7.96
C VAL A 187 -13.69 30.53 7.66
N ALA A 188 -13.27 31.43 8.55
CA ALA A 188 -13.42 32.88 8.36
C ALA A 188 -12.62 33.40 7.16
N ALA A 189 -11.42 32.86 6.93
CA ALA A 189 -10.55 33.24 5.83
C ALA A 189 -11.02 32.69 4.47
N GLY A 190 -11.75 31.57 4.45
CA GLY A 190 -12.32 30.98 3.23
C GLY A 190 -11.26 30.53 2.21
N ALA A 191 -11.59 30.61 0.92
CA ALA A 191 -10.70 30.22 -0.19
C ALA A 191 -9.68 31.32 -0.54
N THR A 192 -8.90 31.75 0.46
CA THR A 192 -7.83 32.75 0.33
C THR A 192 -6.47 32.16 0.66
N SER A 193 -5.39 32.86 0.32
CA SER A 193 -4.03 32.43 0.72
C SER A 193 -3.87 32.31 2.24
N GLU A 194 -4.57 33.16 3.01
CA GLU A 194 -4.61 33.02 4.47
C GLU A 194 -5.33 31.72 4.88
N GLY A 195 -6.47 31.40 4.27
CA GLY A 195 -7.17 30.14 4.52
C GLY A 195 -6.30 28.91 4.24
N GLU A 196 -5.57 28.91 3.12
CA GLU A 196 -4.62 27.84 2.79
C GLU A 196 -3.45 27.75 3.78
N GLU A 197 -2.94 28.89 4.26
CA GLU A 197 -1.91 28.93 5.30
C GLU A 197 -2.43 28.35 6.61
N ARG A 198 -3.65 28.72 7.05
CA ARG A 198 -4.28 28.15 8.26
C ARG A 198 -4.46 26.64 8.15
N LEU A 199 -4.86 26.13 6.98
CA LEU A 199 -4.95 24.69 6.75
C LEU A 199 -3.57 24.02 6.86
N ARG A 200 -2.52 24.61 6.28
CA ARG A 200 -1.15 24.09 6.42
C ARG A 200 -0.70 24.05 7.89
N GLU A 201 -1.01 25.09 8.66
CA GLU A 201 -0.70 25.13 10.10
C GLU A 201 -1.45 24.05 10.88
N ILE A 202 -2.73 23.82 10.57
CA ILE A 202 -3.55 22.74 11.15
C ILE A 202 -2.87 21.40 10.88
N ARG A 203 -2.53 21.11 9.62
CA ARG A 203 -1.88 19.86 9.24
C ARG A 203 -0.52 19.68 9.89
N GLY A 204 0.33 20.71 9.88
CA GLY A 204 1.64 20.67 10.52
C GLY A 204 1.55 20.38 12.01
N LYS A 205 0.50 20.89 12.67
CA LYS A 205 0.26 20.63 14.09
C LYS A 205 -0.16 19.19 14.37
N VAL A 206 -1.10 18.64 13.60
CA VAL A 206 -1.49 17.23 13.76
C VAL A 206 -0.33 16.31 13.39
N ALA A 207 0.43 16.64 12.36
CA ALA A 207 1.62 15.89 11.95
C ALA A 207 2.65 15.82 13.07
N ALA A 208 2.95 16.95 13.72
CA ALA A 208 3.84 16.98 14.88
C ALA A 208 3.32 16.11 16.03
N LEU A 209 2.01 16.16 16.32
CA LEU A 209 1.40 15.34 17.36
C LEU A 209 1.50 13.83 17.04
N ALA A 210 1.29 13.45 15.79
CA ALA A 210 1.38 12.07 15.30
C ALA A 210 2.83 11.60 15.03
N GLY A 211 3.84 12.44 15.30
CA GLY A 211 5.24 12.14 15.00
C GLY A 211 5.50 11.90 13.52
N LEU A 212 4.73 12.56 12.63
CA LEU A 212 4.97 12.54 11.20
C LEU A 212 6.11 13.52 10.85
N PRO A 213 7.08 13.09 10.04
CA PRO A 213 8.26 13.90 9.69
C PRO A 213 8.01 14.94 8.57
N ALA A 214 6.83 14.97 7.97
CA ALA A 214 6.50 15.82 6.82
C ALA A 214 5.03 16.28 6.85
N ASP A 215 4.68 17.26 5.99
CA ASP A 215 3.29 17.69 5.79
C ASP A 215 2.47 16.50 5.26
N PRO A 216 1.34 16.15 5.91
CA PRO A 216 0.42 15.12 5.46
C PRO A 216 0.04 15.22 3.98
N GLU A 217 -0.05 16.43 3.41
CA GLU A 217 -0.35 16.62 1.97
C GLU A 217 0.69 15.94 1.06
N THR A 218 1.96 15.91 1.48
CA THR A 218 3.06 15.27 0.73
C THR A 218 3.09 13.75 0.88
N LEU A 219 2.35 13.21 1.85
CA LEU A 219 2.28 11.79 2.19
C LEU A 219 1.01 11.14 1.65
N LEU A 220 0.16 11.89 0.97
CA LEU A 220 -1.10 11.40 0.42
C LEU A 220 -0.81 10.35 -0.68
N GLY A 221 -1.27 9.13 -0.44
CA GLY A 221 -1.18 8.03 -1.40
C GLY A 221 -2.34 8.00 -2.38
N SER A 222 -2.39 6.93 -3.19
CA SER A 222 -3.54 6.66 -4.07
C SER A 222 -4.81 6.38 -3.25
N PRO A 223 -5.99 6.80 -3.73
CA PRO A 223 -7.24 6.42 -3.10
C PRO A 223 -7.42 4.90 -3.15
N MET A 224 -8.05 4.35 -2.11
CA MET A 224 -8.33 2.93 -1.95
C MET A 224 -7.11 1.99 -1.98
N GLU A 225 -5.89 2.51 -1.73
CA GLU A 225 -4.72 1.69 -1.39
C GLU A 225 -5.07 0.80 -0.19
N LYS A 226 -4.69 -0.49 -0.22
CA LYS A 226 -4.97 -1.42 0.88
C LYS A 226 -4.30 -0.95 2.17
N TYR A 227 -4.99 -1.10 3.29
CA TYR A 227 -4.46 -0.87 4.63
C TYR A 227 -4.56 -2.15 5.49
N PRO A 228 -3.46 -2.60 6.13
CA PRO A 228 -2.09 -2.08 6.00
C PRO A 228 -1.54 -2.25 4.58
N ARG A 229 -0.61 -1.38 4.16
CA ARG A 229 -0.02 -1.43 2.80
C ARG A 229 0.75 -2.71 2.54
N GLU A 230 1.41 -3.22 3.57
CA GLU A 230 2.07 -4.52 3.52
C GLU A 230 1.05 -5.62 3.78
N MET A 231 0.97 -6.58 2.85
CA MET A 231 0.10 -7.74 3.01
C MET A 231 0.58 -8.60 4.19
N PRO A 232 -0.27 -8.87 5.20
CA PRO A 232 0.13 -9.72 6.31
C PRO A 232 0.49 -11.13 5.83
N ALA A 233 1.44 -11.77 6.52
CA ALA A 233 2.05 -13.02 6.05
C ALA A 233 1.04 -14.17 5.88
N GLU A 234 0.05 -14.26 6.75
CA GLU A 234 -1.03 -15.26 6.69
C GLU A 234 -1.91 -15.15 5.43
N PHE A 235 -2.16 -13.93 4.93
CA PHE A 235 -2.94 -13.72 3.71
C PHE A 235 -2.12 -14.04 2.46
N ARG A 236 -0.83 -13.72 2.48
CA ARG A 236 0.09 -13.93 1.34
C ARG A 236 0.13 -15.37 0.87
N LEU A 237 0.33 -16.33 1.78
CA LEU A 237 0.41 -17.74 1.42
C LEU A 237 -0.96 -18.33 1.06
N ARG A 238 -2.02 -17.88 1.75
CA ARG A 238 -3.40 -18.31 1.48
C ARG A 238 -3.88 -17.88 0.10
N ASP A 239 -3.66 -16.61 -0.25
CA ASP A 239 -3.99 -16.05 -1.57
C ASP A 239 -3.23 -16.80 -2.65
N LEU A 240 -1.90 -16.92 -2.49
CA LEU A 240 -1.08 -17.65 -3.45
C LEU A 240 -1.57 -19.09 -3.63
N ALA A 241 -1.84 -19.83 -2.55
CA ALA A 241 -2.34 -21.20 -2.64
C ALA A 241 -3.66 -21.30 -3.41
N ARG A 242 -4.57 -20.35 -3.22
CA ARG A 242 -5.85 -20.30 -3.94
C ARG A 242 -5.65 -19.97 -5.42
N THR A 243 -4.83 -18.96 -5.71
CA THR A 243 -4.49 -18.56 -7.08
C THR A 243 -3.84 -19.72 -7.84
N LEU A 244 -2.94 -20.46 -7.22
CA LEU A 244 -2.30 -21.64 -7.81
C LEU A 244 -3.25 -22.82 -8.04
N ALA A 245 -4.35 -22.91 -7.28
CA ALA A 245 -5.30 -24.03 -7.38
C ALA A 245 -6.07 -24.03 -8.71
N SER A 246 -6.37 -22.86 -9.28
CA SER A 246 -7.09 -22.69 -10.54
C SER A 246 -6.17 -22.65 -11.77
N MET A 247 -4.86 -22.47 -11.58
CA MET A 247 -3.90 -22.34 -12.68
C MET A 247 -3.75 -23.62 -13.51
N SER A 248 -3.55 -23.43 -14.82
CA SER A 248 -3.17 -24.51 -15.73
C SER A 248 -1.73 -24.98 -15.46
N LEU A 249 -1.36 -26.17 -15.94
CA LEU A 249 0.03 -26.65 -15.82
C LEU A 249 1.04 -25.70 -16.48
N LYS A 250 0.64 -25.06 -17.58
CA LYS A 250 1.48 -24.08 -18.28
C LYS A 250 1.75 -22.86 -17.39
N ASP A 251 0.70 -22.32 -16.77
CA ASP A 251 0.81 -21.14 -15.92
C ASP A 251 1.59 -21.46 -14.65
N LEU A 252 1.34 -22.63 -14.03
CA LEU A 252 2.11 -23.10 -12.87
C LEU A 252 3.61 -23.19 -13.15
N ARG A 253 4.01 -23.64 -14.35
CA ARG A 253 5.43 -23.67 -14.75
C ARG A 253 6.01 -22.27 -14.86
N LEU A 254 5.29 -21.33 -15.49
CA LEU A 254 5.74 -19.94 -15.59
C LEU A 254 5.84 -19.29 -14.20
N THR A 255 4.84 -19.49 -13.34
CA THR A 255 4.87 -19.00 -11.95
C THR A 255 6.03 -19.61 -11.18
N ALA A 256 6.31 -20.91 -11.32
CA ALA A 256 7.48 -21.53 -10.71
C ALA A 256 8.79 -20.88 -11.19
N MET A 257 8.94 -20.60 -12.50
CA MET A 257 10.12 -19.91 -13.03
C MET A 257 10.29 -18.51 -12.41
N VAL A 258 9.19 -17.76 -12.26
CA VAL A 258 9.21 -16.46 -11.56
C VAL A 258 9.75 -16.61 -10.15
N HIS A 259 9.23 -17.57 -9.37
CA HIS A 259 9.68 -17.78 -7.99
C HIS A 259 11.13 -18.28 -7.88
N LEU A 260 11.59 -19.10 -8.83
CA LEU A 260 12.98 -19.57 -8.88
C LEU A 260 13.95 -18.44 -9.23
N ASP A 261 13.55 -17.49 -10.08
CA ASP A 261 14.37 -16.35 -10.47
C ASP A 261 14.71 -15.43 -9.28
N LEU A 262 13.84 -15.39 -8.26
CA LEU A 262 14.02 -14.61 -7.03
C LEU A 262 15.05 -15.20 -6.06
N LEU A 263 15.61 -16.37 -6.35
CA LEU A 263 16.45 -17.11 -5.40
C LEU A 263 17.94 -16.90 -5.66
N THR A 264 18.68 -16.77 -4.57
CA THR A 264 20.13 -17.04 -4.57
C THR A 264 20.40 -18.53 -4.72
N ALA A 265 21.61 -18.91 -5.09
CA ALA A 265 22.05 -20.29 -5.19
C ALA A 265 21.94 -21.04 -3.85
N GLU A 266 22.12 -20.35 -2.72
CA GLU A 266 21.89 -20.95 -1.39
C GLU A 266 20.40 -21.24 -1.16
N GLU A 267 19.53 -20.30 -1.52
CA GLU A 267 18.09 -20.47 -1.40
C GLU A 267 17.55 -21.55 -2.35
N ILE A 268 18.11 -21.68 -3.55
CA ILE A 268 17.82 -22.81 -4.46
C ILE A 268 18.17 -24.13 -3.77
N ARG A 269 19.36 -24.24 -3.17
CA ARG A 269 19.77 -25.45 -2.44
C ARG A 269 18.83 -25.77 -1.27
N ARG A 270 18.36 -24.74 -0.58
CA ARG A 270 17.50 -24.90 0.60
C ARG A 270 16.06 -25.26 0.24
N PHE A 271 15.45 -24.54 -0.70
CA PHE A 271 14.02 -24.62 -0.96
C PHE A 271 13.67 -25.53 -2.14
N VAL A 272 14.54 -25.63 -3.15
CA VAL A 272 14.23 -26.29 -4.42
C VAL A 272 14.81 -27.71 -4.49
N SER A 273 16.04 -27.91 -4.00
CA SER A 273 16.69 -29.23 -4.03
C SER A 273 15.86 -30.38 -3.41
N PRO A 274 15.08 -30.18 -2.32
CA PRO A 274 14.19 -31.23 -1.80
C PRO A 274 13.15 -31.74 -2.81
N PHE A 275 12.73 -30.90 -3.75
CA PHE A 275 11.80 -31.26 -4.81
C PHE A 275 12.51 -31.95 -5.98
N PHE A 276 13.72 -31.50 -6.34
CA PHE A 276 14.52 -32.14 -7.38
C PHE A 276 15.06 -33.52 -7.01
N ALA A 277 15.10 -33.85 -5.71
CA ALA A 277 15.32 -35.22 -5.27
C ALA A 277 14.18 -36.18 -5.67
N LYS A 278 12.98 -35.65 -5.95
CA LYS A 278 11.78 -36.43 -6.32
C LYS A 278 11.43 -36.31 -7.80
N TYR A 279 11.77 -35.19 -8.43
CA TYR A 279 11.45 -34.88 -9.82
C TYR A 279 12.72 -34.45 -10.56
N PRO A 280 13.12 -35.12 -11.67
CA PRO A 280 14.37 -34.80 -12.36
C PRO A 280 14.46 -33.36 -12.90
N SER A 281 13.31 -32.76 -13.22
CA SER A 281 13.22 -31.34 -13.58
C SER A 281 11.87 -30.74 -13.19
N PHE A 282 11.80 -29.40 -13.14
CA PHE A 282 10.52 -28.70 -12.93
C PHE A 282 9.56 -28.87 -14.12
N PHE A 283 10.07 -29.11 -15.33
CA PHE A 283 9.24 -29.41 -16.50
C PHE A 283 8.55 -30.77 -16.38
N GLU A 284 9.11 -31.70 -15.63
CA GLU A 284 8.53 -33.03 -15.36
C GLU A 284 7.67 -33.08 -14.10
N MET A 285 7.61 -31.98 -13.34
CA MET A 285 6.86 -31.92 -12.10
C MET A 285 5.34 -31.80 -12.37
N PRO A 286 4.49 -32.65 -11.74
CA PRO A 286 3.04 -32.54 -11.89
C PRO A 286 2.51 -31.28 -11.19
N SER A 287 1.29 -30.84 -11.51
CA SER A 287 0.68 -29.62 -10.97
C SER A 287 0.75 -29.54 -9.45
N LYS A 288 0.48 -30.64 -8.73
CA LYS A 288 0.58 -30.67 -7.27
C LYS A 288 2.00 -30.35 -6.78
N GLY A 289 3.02 -30.96 -7.38
CA GLY A 289 4.42 -30.72 -7.01
C GLY A 289 4.82 -29.26 -7.26
N LEU A 290 4.39 -28.68 -8.39
CA LEU A 290 4.67 -27.27 -8.71
C LEU A 290 4.03 -26.32 -7.69
N ARG A 291 2.79 -26.59 -7.27
CA ARG A 291 2.12 -25.80 -6.22
C ARG A 291 2.87 -25.86 -4.91
N ASP A 292 3.26 -27.08 -4.49
CA ASP A 292 4.00 -27.30 -3.25
C ASP A 292 5.37 -26.60 -3.29
N LEU A 293 6.07 -26.64 -4.42
CA LEU A 293 7.34 -25.94 -4.63
C LEU A 293 7.17 -24.42 -4.53
N ILE A 294 6.20 -23.86 -5.26
CA ILE A 294 5.96 -22.41 -5.28
C ILE A 294 5.63 -21.91 -3.87
N LEU A 295 4.77 -22.63 -3.13
CA LEU A 295 4.41 -22.26 -1.76
C LEU A 295 5.61 -22.32 -0.81
N ALA A 296 6.42 -23.38 -0.89
CA ALA A 296 7.62 -23.52 -0.07
C ALA A 296 8.64 -22.39 -0.34
N VAL A 297 8.79 -22.00 -1.61
CA VAL A 297 9.62 -20.85 -1.99
C VAL A 297 9.03 -19.56 -1.42
N ALA A 298 7.74 -19.26 -1.67
CA ALA A 298 7.08 -18.05 -1.20
C ALA A 298 7.13 -17.88 0.33
N GLU A 299 7.00 -18.98 1.08
CA GLU A 299 7.15 -19.00 2.53
C GLU A 299 8.58 -18.63 2.95
N GLY A 300 9.58 -19.20 2.28
CA GLY A 300 10.99 -18.95 2.57
C GLY A 300 11.47 -17.55 2.17
N VAL A 301 10.90 -16.96 1.11
CA VAL A 301 11.43 -15.73 0.51
C VAL A 301 10.70 -14.44 0.87
N GLY A 302 9.51 -14.53 1.48
CA GLY A 302 8.78 -13.33 1.88
C GLY A 302 7.89 -12.75 0.78
N ASP A 303 7.80 -11.43 0.72
CA ASP A 303 7.06 -10.64 -0.25
C ASP A 303 7.91 -10.20 -1.46
N ARG A 304 9.10 -10.81 -1.65
CA ARG A 304 9.98 -10.52 -2.78
C ARG A 304 9.23 -10.68 -4.11
N THR A 305 9.45 -9.74 -5.03
CA THR A 305 8.88 -9.78 -6.38
C THR A 305 9.93 -9.55 -7.45
N ILE A 306 9.60 -9.92 -8.69
CA ILE A 306 10.49 -9.84 -9.85
C ILE A 306 10.85 -8.39 -10.24
N ALA A 307 10.10 -7.39 -9.77
CA ALA A 307 10.36 -5.97 -10.05
C ALA A 307 11.12 -5.26 -8.92
N TYR A 308 11.27 -5.87 -7.72
CA TYR A 308 11.89 -5.18 -6.59
C TYR A 308 13.36 -4.81 -6.84
N PHE A 309 14.07 -5.50 -7.73
CA PHE A 309 15.43 -5.12 -8.11
C PHE A 309 15.52 -3.69 -8.73
N VAL A 310 14.42 -3.19 -9.31
CA VAL A 310 14.30 -1.81 -9.84
C VAL A 310 13.42 -0.93 -8.96
N ASP A 311 12.29 -1.42 -8.44
CA ASP A 311 11.38 -0.60 -7.63
C ASP A 311 12.03 -0.07 -6.34
N ARG A 312 13.04 -0.78 -5.82
CA ARG A 312 13.78 -0.43 -4.60
C ARG A 312 14.31 1.00 -4.59
N TYR A 313 14.73 1.56 -5.72
CA TYR A 313 15.29 2.92 -5.78
C TYR A 313 14.22 3.98 -5.50
N GLY A 314 13.01 3.77 -6.01
CA GLY A 314 11.90 4.71 -5.86
C GLY A 314 11.08 4.52 -4.58
N THR A 315 10.99 3.28 -4.08
CA THR A 315 9.96 2.89 -3.09
C THR A 315 10.50 2.30 -1.79
N GLY A 316 11.79 1.93 -1.71
CA GLY A 316 12.35 1.27 -0.54
C GLY A 316 12.01 -0.22 -0.42
N ARG A 317 11.38 -0.81 -1.45
CA ARG A 317 11.11 -2.24 -1.57
C ARG A 317 12.39 -3.01 -1.91
N MET A 318 13.15 -3.38 -0.89
CA MET A 318 14.45 -4.07 -1.04
C MET A 318 14.30 -5.44 -1.70
N ALA A 319 15.35 -5.90 -2.39
CA ALA A 319 15.31 -7.14 -3.16
C ALA A 319 15.67 -8.38 -2.31
N MET A 320 16.39 -8.23 -1.19
CA MET A 320 16.75 -9.32 -0.28
C MET A 320 16.44 -9.04 1.19
N THR A 321 16.51 -7.78 1.64
CA THR A 321 16.20 -7.35 3.00
C THR A 321 14.74 -6.94 3.15
N LYS A 322 14.32 -6.69 4.39
CA LYS A 322 12.99 -6.12 4.65
C LYS A 322 12.83 -4.76 3.95
N PRO A 323 11.61 -4.42 3.51
CA PRO A 323 11.33 -3.09 2.98
C PRO A 323 11.59 -2.03 4.06
N VAL A 324 12.03 -0.86 3.60
CA VAL A 324 12.06 0.35 4.43
C VAL A 324 10.70 1.01 4.33
N ASP A 325 10.17 1.49 5.45
CA ASP A 325 8.95 2.29 5.46
C ASP A 325 9.04 3.39 4.39
N TYR A 326 7.99 3.52 3.58
CA TYR A 326 8.00 4.39 2.39
C TYR A 326 8.33 5.85 2.74
N ILE A 327 7.80 6.35 3.86
CA ILE A 327 8.02 7.73 4.31
C ILE A 327 9.48 7.90 4.73
N VAL A 328 9.99 6.94 5.51
CA VAL A 328 11.41 6.92 5.88
C VAL A 328 12.30 6.88 4.65
N TRP A 329 12.00 6.03 3.66
CA TRP A 329 12.77 5.91 2.42
C TRP A 329 12.80 7.23 1.63
N LYS A 330 11.65 7.89 1.47
CA LYS A 330 11.55 9.15 0.72
C LYS A 330 12.29 10.31 1.37
N LEU A 331 12.37 10.34 2.69
CA LEU A 331 13.02 11.42 3.45
C LEU A 331 14.49 11.13 3.78
N MET A 332 14.92 9.88 3.64
CA MET A 332 16.30 9.46 3.91
C MET A 332 17.30 10.22 3.03
N PRO A 333 18.42 10.72 3.58
CA PRO A 333 19.52 11.27 2.78
C PRO A 333 20.04 10.28 1.74
N MET A 334 20.54 10.80 0.61
CA MET A 334 21.04 9.95 -0.49
C MET A 334 22.16 9.00 -0.05
N GLU A 335 23.07 9.45 0.82
CA GLU A 335 24.17 8.64 1.33
C GLU A 335 23.66 7.43 2.11
N ASP A 336 22.67 7.64 2.98
CA ASP A 336 22.04 6.57 3.76
C ASP A 336 21.27 5.59 2.86
N ARG A 337 20.56 6.09 1.84
CA ARG A 337 19.90 5.22 0.84
C ARG A 337 20.91 4.33 0.13
N ILE A 338 22.03 4.90 -0.31
CA ILE A 338 23.10 4.15 -0.98
C ILE A 338 23.67 3.07 -0.03
N ALA A 339 23.90 3.41 1.24
CA ALA A 339 24.37 2.44 2.23
C ALA A 339 23.38 1.27 2.41
N MET A 340 22.08 1.57 2.50
CA MET A 340 21.05 0.53 2.59
C MET A 340 20.98 -0.35 1.34
N LEU A 341 21.06 0.26 0.14
CA LEU A 341 21.05 -0.48 -1.13
C LEU A 341 22.25 -1.42 -1.24
N ARG A 342 23.44 -0.97 -0.80
CA ARG A 342 24.66 -1.80 -0.76
C ARG A 342 24.56 -2.96 0.21
N ASN A 343 24.05 -2.72 1.42
CA ASN A 343 23.81 -3.79 2.39
C ASN A 343 22.81 -4.84 1.86
N ASP A 344 21.81 -4.43 1.08
CA ASP A 344 20.90 -5.36 0.39
C ASP A 344 21.60 -6.10 -0.76
N ASN A 345 22.50 -5.43 -1.52
CA ASN A 345 23.33 -6.06 -2.55
C ASN A 345 24.27 -7.13 -1.99
N GLU A 346 24.84 -6.93 -0.80
CA GLU A 346 25.73 -7.89 -0.14
C GLU A 346 25.06 -9.24 0.13
N ARG A 347 23.72 -9.27 0.22
CA ARG A 347 22.93 -10.48 0.40
C ARG A 347 22.58 -11.18 -0.91
N MET A 348 22.81 -10.54 -2.05
CA MET A 348 22.63 -11.15 -3.36
C MET A 348 23.90 -11.92 -3.75
N ASP A 349 23.73 -13.02 -4.48
CA ASP A 349 24.84 -13.71 -5.10
C ASP A 349 25.07 -13.26 -6.55
N ALA A 350 26.20 -13.68 -7.12
CA ALA A 350 26.57 -13.32 -8.48
C ALA A 350 25.56 -13.82 -9.52
N ALA A 351 24.89 -14.95 -9.25
CA ALA A 351 23.88 -15.49 -10.15
C ALA A 351 22.65 -14.57 -10.21
N MET A 352 22.12 -14.14 -9.07
CA MET A 352 21.01 -13.19 -9.02
C MET A 352 21.38 -11.85 -9.64
N MET A 353 22.54 -11.28 -9.28
CA MET A 353 23.01 -10.03 -9.87
C MET A 353 23.17 -10.14 -11.39
N SER A 354 23.65 -11.28 -11.91
CA SER A 354 23.79 -11.49 -13.36
C SER A 354 22.43 -11.45 -14.08
N ARG A 355 21.37 -12.00 -13.47
CA ARG A 355 20.01 -11.96 -14.02
C ARG A 355 19.48 -10.53 -14.04
N HIS A 356 19.68 -9.76 -12.97
CA HIS A 356 19.31 -8.34 -12.96
C HIS A 356 20.07 -7.51 -14.02
N LEU A 357 21.36 -7.76 -14.21
CA LEU A 357 22.15 -7.10 -15.27
C LEU A 357 21.65 -7.49 -16.66
N ALA A 358 21.28 -8.76 -16.88
CA ALA A 358 20.66 -9.18 -18.14
C ALA A 358 19.30 -8.47 -18.37
N ARG A 359 18.48 -8.28 -17.33
CA ARG A 359 17.23 -7.48 -17.44
C ARG A 359 17.48 -6.06 -17.94
N VAL A 360 18.56 -5.42 -17.47
CA VAL A 360 18.99 -4.08 -17.96
C VAL A 360 19.36 -4.12 -19.44
N LEU A 361 20.09 -5.15 -19.89
CA LEU A 361 20.45 -5.30 -21.31
C LEU A 361 19.22 -5.52 -22.21
N HIS A 362 18.21 -6.23 -21.71
CA HIS A 362 16.97 -6.52 -22.42
C HIS A 362 15.92 -5.40 -22.36
N SER A 363 16.10 -4.42 -21.48
CA SER A 363 15.15 -3.32 -21.30
C SER A 363 15.67 -2.03 -21.94
N GLY A 364 15.04 -1.60 -23.04
CA GLY A 364 15.46 -0.39 -23.77
C GLY A 364 15.27 0.92 -22.98
N THR A 365 14.35 0.93 -22.01
CA THR A 365 14.07 2.06 -21.13
C THR A 365 13.80 1.60 -19.70
N GLU A 366 13.89 2.50 -18.74
CA GLU A 366 13.55 2.21 -17.34
C GLU A 366 12.07 1.84 -17.14
N LEU A 367 11.17 2.44 -17.95
CA LEU A 367 9.76 2.07 -17.94
C LEU A 367 9.56 0.60 -18.32
N VAL A 368 10.30 0.13 -19.32
CA VAL A 368 10.30 -1.29 -19.72
C VAL A 368 10.92 -2.17 -18.64
N LEU A 369 11.97 -1.69 -17.96
CA LEU A 369 12.60 -2.41 -16.85
C LEU A 369 11.63 -2.59 -15.67
N SER A 370 10.77 -1.61 -15.41
CA SER A 370 9.79 -1.60 -14.31
C SER A 370 8.47 -2.33 -14.66
N ASP A 371 8.30 -2.76 -15.90
CA ASP A 371 7.10 -3.49 -16.35
C ASP A 371 7.18 -4.96 -15.93
N VAL A 372 6.42 -5.32 -14.89
CA VAL A 372 6.34 -6.69 -14.34
C VAL A 372 6.01 -7.73 -15.42
N GLY A 373 5.07 -7.44 -16.31
CA GLY A 373 4.65 -8.38 -17.36
C GLY A 373 5.78 -8.68 -18.34
N ARG A 374 6.54 -7.65 -18.73
CA ARG A 374 7.75 -7.82 -19.54
C ARG A 374 8.85 -8.57 -18.80
N GLN A 375 9.05 -8.28 -17.52
CA GLN A 375 10.04 -8.99 -16.70
C GLN A 375 9.72 -10.49 -16.58
N ILE A 376 8.44 -10.86 -16.51
CA ILE A 376 8.00 -12.27 -16.53
C ILE A 376 8.21 -12.88 -17.93
N ALA A 377 7.89 -12.16 -19.01
CA ALA A 377 8.05 -12.66 -20.38
C ALA A 377 9.51 -13.03 -20.73
N LEU A 378 10.48 -12.27 -20.19
CA LEU A 378 11.92 -12.56 -20.37
C LEU A 378 12.32 -13.95 -19.87
N LEU A 379 11.63 -14.51 -18.88
CA LEU A 379 11.97 -15.83 -18.35
C LEU A 379 11.79 -16.94 -19.38
N THR A 380 11.03 -16.70 -20.44
CA THR A 380 10.81 -17.65 -21.55
C THR A 380 11.62 -17.33 -22.80
N ASP A 381 12.52 -16.34 -22.73
CA ASP A 381 13.39 -15.94 -23.83
C ASP A 381 14.76 -16.61 -23.71
N ASP A 382 15.10 -17.48 -24.65
CA ASP A 382 16.41 -18.16 -24.72
C ASP A 382 17.58 -17.16 -24.73
N GLY A 383 17.36 -15.96 -25.27
CA GLY A 383 18.31 -14.87 -25.27
C GLY A 383 18.60 -14.31 -23.88
N PHE A 384 17.60 -14.24 -23.02
CA PHE A 384 17.79 -13.82 -21.63
C PHE A 384 18.61 -14.85 -20.85
N GLU A 385 18.30 -16.14 -21.02
CA GLU A 385 19.06 -17.24 -20.39
C GLU A 385 20.53 -17.23 -20.82
N ALA A 386 20.77 -17.13 -22.13
CA ALA A 386 22.11 -17.07 -22.69
C ALA A 386 22.90 -15.85 -22.17
N ASP A 387 22.27 -14.67 -22.11
CA ASP A 387 22.97 -13.44 -21.75
C ASP A 387 23.33 -13.41 -20.26
N HIS A 388 22.45 -13.84 -19.34
CA HIS A 388 22.82 -13.91 -17.92
C HIS A 388 23.87 -14.99 -17.66
N GLY A 389 23.82 -16.12 -18.38
CA GLY A 389 24.84 -17.17 -18.34
C GLY A 389 26.20 -16.65 -18.80
N GLU A 390 26.25 -15.87 -19.88
CA GLU A 390 27.49 -15.29 -20.40
C GLU A 390 28.04 -14.20 -19.47
N ILE A 391 27.19 -13.37 -18.86
CA ILE A 391 27.60 -12.42 -17.80
C ILE A 391 28.29 -13.16 -16.66
N LEU A 392 27.65 -14.22 -16.16
CA LEU A 392 28.20 -15.01 -15.05
C LEU A 392 29.51 -15.71 -15.46
N LYS A 393 29.61 -16.22 -16.68
CA LYS A 393 30.84 -16.85 -17.18
C LYS A 393 32.00 -15.86 -17.30
N ARG A 394 31.75 -14.65 -17.80
CA ARG A 394 32.80 -13.63 -18.03
C ARG A 394 33.21 -12.91 -16.75
N LEU A 395 32.24 -12.59 -15.89
CA LEU A 395 32.44 -11.73 -14.74
C LEU A 395 32.35 -12.47 -13.39
N GLY A 396 31.85 -13.71 -13.38
CA GLY A 396 31.64 -14.51 -12.17
C GLY A 396 32.91 -15.14 -11.58
N GLY A 397 34.06 -15.02 -12.25
CA GLY A 397 35.36 -15.37 -11.67
C GLY A 397 35.66 -14.60 -10.37
N ASP A 398 36.61 -15.09 -9.57
CA ASP A 398 37.00 -14.50 -8.28
C ASP A 398 35.82 -14.36 -7.29
N GLY A 399 34.96 -15.39 -7.20
CA GLY A 399 33.80 -15.38 -6.28
C GLY A 399 32.72 -14.35 -6.65
N GLY A 400 32.70 -13.86 -7.90
CA GLY A 400 31.72 -12.91 -8.40
C GLY A 400 32.04 -11.44 -8.12
N GLU A 401 33.25 -11.12 -7.66
CA GLU A 401 33.72 -9.76 -7.38
C GLU A 401 33.49 -8.77 -8.53
N ARG A 402 33.70 -9.20 -9.79
CA ARG A 402 33.50 -8.31 -10.95
C ARG A 402 32.02 -8.04 -11.21
N VAL A 403 31.16 -9.04 -11.05
CA VAL A 403 29.70 -8.87 -11.12
C VAL A 403 29.24 -7.90 -10.03
N LYS A 404 29.71 -8.07 -8.79
CA LYS A 404 29.37 -7.18 -7.66
C LYS A 404 29.76 -5.74 -7.92
N ARG A 405 30.97 -5.49 -8.42
CA ARG A 405 31.42 -4.14 -8.80
C ARG A 405 30.57 -3.52 -9.89
N LEU A 406 30.24 -4.27 -10.95
CA LEU A 406 29.37 -3.78 -12.01
C LEU A 406 27.96 -3.49 -11.49
N TYR A 407 27.44 -4.34 -10.60
CA TYR A 407 26.14 -4.16 -9.99
C TYR A 407 26.08 -2.94 -9.05
N ASP A 408 27.18 -2.63 -8.34
CA ASP A 408 27.30 -1.40 -7.54
C ASP A 408 27.25 -0.15 -8.43
N VAL A 409 27.89 -0.18 -9.61
CA VAL A 409 27.78 0.92 -10.60
C VAL A 409 26.33 1.14 -11.01
N VAL A 410 25.60 0.07 -11.35
CA VAL A 410 24.17 0.15 -11.69
C VAL A 410 23.35 0.70 -10.52
N THR A 411 23.62 0.23 -9.30
CA THR A 411 22.95 0.67 -8.07
C THR A 411 23.11 2.17 -7.87
N LEU A 412 24.34 2.69 -8.00
CA LEU A 412 24.63 4.12 -7.86
C LEU A 412 23.97 4.95 -8.96
N SER A 413 23.99 4.48 -10.20
CA SER A 413 23.36 5.16 -11.33
C SER A 413 21.85 5.27 -11.15
N LEU A 414 21.16 4.17 -10.79
CA LEU A 414 19.71 4.16 -10.61
C LEU A 414 19.26 4.92 -9.36
N ALA A 415 20.05 4.87 -8.27
CA ALA A 415 19.77 5.68 -7.08
C ALA A 415 19.80 7.19 -7.38
N ARG A 416 20.77 7.64 -8.18
CA ARG A 416 20.85 9.05 -8.63
C ARG A 416 19.70 9.40 -9.58
N ALA A 417 19.46 8.55 -10.58
CA ALA A 417 18.40 8.72 -11.56
C ALA A 417 16.99 8.83 -10.94
N ALA A 418 16.76 8.19 -9.78
CA ALA A 418 15.50 8.28 -9.05
C ALA A 418 15.14 9.71 -8.61
N GLY A 419 16.13 10.62 -8.50
CA GLY A 419 15.94 12.05 -8.24
C GLY A 419 15.82 12.92 -9.50
N GLU A 420 16.14 12.38 -10.67
CA GLU A 420 16.15 13.08 -11.96
C GLU A 420 14.78 13.00 -12.66
N ARG A 421 14.53 13.93 -13.60
CA ARG A 421 13.28 13.98 -14.38
C ARG A 421 13.59 14.11 -15.87
N GLY A 422 12.68 13.61 -16.70
CA GLY A 422 12.72 13.85 -18.15
C GLY A 422 13.94 13.22 -18.85
N GLU A 423 14.61 14.01 -19.68
CA GLU A 423 15.70 13.57 -20.56
C GLU A 423 16.96 13.14 -19.79
N ASP A 424 17.30 13.84 -18.71
CA ASP A 424 18.47 13.52 -17.87
C ASP A 424 18.40 12.09 -17.33
N ARG A 425 17.24 11.71 -16.79
CA ARG A 425 16.99 10.34 -16.29
C ARG A 425 17.13 9.29 -17.39
N MET A 426 16.69 9.63 -18.60
CA MET A 426 16.79 8.73 -19.76
C MET A 426 18.24 8.59 -20.23
N GLU A 427 19.02 9.67 -20.21
CA GLU A 427 20.45 9.64 -20.53
C GLU A 427 21.24 8.82 -19.50
N THR A 428 20.99 9.02 -18.20
CA THR A 428 21.58 8.23 -17.13
C THR A 428 21.29 6.74 -17.32
N TYR A 429 20.05 6.38 -17.66
CA TYR A 429 19.69 4.98 -17.96
C TYR A 429 20.45 4.43 -19.18
N ARG A 430 20.50 5.18 -20.29
CA ARG A 430 21.22 4.75 -21.51
C ARG A 430 22.72 4.57 -21.26
N ALA A 431 23.34 5.48 -20.52
CA ALA A 431 24.75 5.41 -20.17
C ALA A 431 25.06 4.20 -19.28
N MET A 432 24.23 3.96 -18.26
CA MET A 432 24.33 2.81 -17.37
C MET A 432 24.15 1.49 -18.14
N ARG A 433 23.13 1.39 -19.01
CA ARG A 433 22.90 0.23 -19.86
C ARG A 433 24.07 -0.05 -20.81
N LYS A 434 24.67 1.00 -21.40
CA LYS A 434 25.88 0.88 -22.23
C LYS A 434 27.07 0.37 -21.42
N ALA A 435 27.27 0.88 -20.20
CA ALA A 435 28.34 0.41 -19.32
C ALA A 435 28.20 -1.09 -18.97
N VAL A 436 26.97 -1.56 -18.74
CA VAL A 436 26.70 -3.01 -18.55
C VAL A 436 27.04 -3.80 -19.81
N ALA A 437 26.64 -3.31 -20.98
CA ALA A 437 26.92 -3.96 -22.26
C ALA A 437 28.41 -4.06 -22.56
N ASP A 438 29.15 -2.98 -22.36
CA ASP A 438 30.60 -2.92 -22.58
C ASP A 438 31.34 -3.85 -21.61
N ALA A 439 30.95 -3.86 -20.33
CA ALA A 439 31.56 -4.73 -19.32
C ALA A 439 31.24 -6.22 -19.52
N ALA A 440 30.02 -6.53 -19.94
CA ALA A 440 29.61 -7.89 -20.26
C ALA A 440 30.10 -8.36 -21.64
N GLY A 441 30.42 -7.42 -22.54
CA GLY A 441 30.68 -7.67 -23.97
C GLY A 441 29.47 -8.29 -24.68
N ILE A 442 28.25 -7.85 -24.31
CA ILE A 442 26.97 -8.30 -24.86
C ILE A 442 26.25 -7.07 -25.41
N SER A 443 25.84 -7.13 -26.67
CA SER A 443 25.10 -6.03 -27.29
C SER A 443 23.73 -5.85 -26.61
N PRO A 444 23.31 -4.62 -26.29
CA PRO A 444 21.97 -4.39 -25.75
C PRO A 444 20.89 -4.83 -26.74
N ARG A 445 19.82 -5.48 -26.25
CA ARG A 445 18.70 -5.94 -27.11
C ARG A 445 17.56 -4.94 -27.14
N GLU A 446 17.04 -4.66 -28.32
CA GLU A 446 15.79 -3.89 -28.45
C GLU A 446 14.60 -4.83 -28.36
N HIS A 447 14.16 -5.15 -27.14
CA HIS A 447 12.85 -5.74 -26.94
C HIS A 447 11.87 -4.65 -26.47
N GLY A 448 11.18 -4.04 -27.44
CA GLY A 448 10.13 -3.08 -27.15
C GLY A 448 9.83 -2.04 -28.23
N GLY A 449 9.49 -2.47 -29.44
CA GLY A 449 8.86 -1.65 -30.47
C GLY A 449 8.28 -2.56 -31.55
N GLU A 450 6.95 -2.65 -31.60
CA GLU A 450 6.14 -3.48 -32.51
C GLU A 450 6.03 -4.98 -32.18
N GLY A 451 4.79 -5.40 -31.94
CA GLY A 451 4.43 -6.79 -31.78
C GLY A 451 4.81 -7.61 -33.03
N ARG A 452 5.38 -8.78 -32.80
CA ARG A 452 5.35 -9.85 -33.80
C ARG A 452 3.88 -10.19 -34.06
N LYS A 453 3.32 -9.71 -35.17
CA LYS A 453 2.19 -10.36 -35.81
C LYS A 453 2.71 -11.70 -36.35
N GLY A 454 2.33 -12.77 -35.67
CA GLY A 454 2.40 -14.15 -36.13
C GLY A 454 1.06 -14.79 -35.81
#